data_AF-A0A7X7J0U1-F1
#
_entry.id   AF-A0A7X7J0U1-F1
#
_cell.length_a   1.000
_cell.length_b   1.000
_cell.length_c   1.000
_cell.angle_alpha   90.00
_cell.angle_beta   90.00
_cell.angle_gamma   90.00
#
_symmetry.space_group_name_H-M   'P 1'
#
loop_
_entity.id
_entity.type
_entity.pdbx_description
1 polymer ?
#
loop_
_entity_poly.entity_id
_entity_poly.type
_entity_poly.pdbx_seq_one_letter_code
_entity_poly.pdbx_strand_id
1 'polypeptide(L)'
;MAKFSLRRYEEQARVSFVAALASVVTFVGLLALVLRRFSLQEMAIFYGQRTYLAVLVATAVTALLAVIGFGLGISSVGQRRNEKQGLSWAGFFVAAAVLVLTICVFAFFFLRGESVGR
;
A
#
# COMPACT_ATOMS: atom_id res chain seq x y z
N MET A 1 12.69 31.03 1.59
CA MET A 1 13.23 29.71 2.03
C MET A 1 12.18 28.65 1.79
N ALA A 2 12.51 27.57 1.06
CA ALA A 2 11.56 26.47 0.85
C ALA A 2 11.25 25.81 2.20
N LYS A 3 9.98 25.92 2.66
CA LYS A 3 9.53 25.37 3.95
C LYS A 3 9.50 23.83 3.97
N PHE A 4 9.47 23.19 2.80
CA PHE A 4 9.43 21.74 2.65
C PHE A 4 10.66 21.26 1.86
N SER A 5 11.39 20.30 2.40
CA SER A 5 12.53 19.69 1.72
C SER A 5 12.70 18.24 2.15
N LEU A 6 12.61 17.32 1.18
CA LEU A 6 12.86 15.90 1.38
C LEU A 6 14.34 15.59 1.71
N ARG A 7 15.23 16.59 1.75
CA ARG A 7 16.59 16.42 2.29
C ARG A 7 16.61 16.37 3.83
N ARG A 8 15.56 16.86 4.49
CA ARG A 8 15.45 16.85 5.95
C ARG A 8 14.81 15.53 6.41
N TYR A 9 15.49 14.81 7.28
CA TYR A 9 15.02 13.51 7.78
C TYR A 9 13.68 13.59 8.52
N GLU A 10 13.39 14.70 9.21
CA GLU A 10 12.09 14.90 9.85
C GLU A 10 10.94 15.03 8.85
N GLU A 11 11.17 15.67 7.70
CA GLU A 11 10.16 15.77 6.64
C GLU A 11 10.01 14.43 5.94
N GLN A 12 11.10 13.69 5.73
CA GLN A 12 11.03 12.30 5.26
C GLN A 12 10.20 11.43 6.22
N ALA A 13 10.38 11.56 7.53
CA ALA A 13 9.62 10.83 8.54
C ALA A 13 8.11 11.14 8.46
N ARG A 14 7.75 12.43 8.32
CA ARG A 14 6.34 12.84 8.16
C ARG A 14 5.74 12.31 6.86
N VAL A 15 6.45 12.47 5.74
CA VAL A 15 5.98 12.02 4.43
C VAL A 15 5.87 10.50 4.39
N SER A 16 6.85 9.79 4.96
CA SER A 16 6.83 8.34 5.12
C SER A 16 5.58 7.89 5.86
N PHE A 17 5.31 8.48 7.02
CA PHE A 17 4.14 8.16 7.83
C PHE A 17 2.81 8.46 7.11
N VAL A 18 2.70 9.63 6.47
CA VAL A 18 1.48 9.99 5.70
C VAL A 18 1.28 9.06 4.50
N ALA A 19 2.35 8.73 3.77
CA ALA A 19 2.28 7.78 2.66
C ALA A 19 1.89 6.37 3.13
N ALA A 20 2.39 5.94 4.30
CA ALA A 20 2.00 4.68 4.93
C ALA A 20 0.52 4.66 5.34
N LEU A 21 0.00 5.75 5.92
CA LEU A 21 -1.44 5.84 6.22
C LEU A 21 -2.30 5.84 4.95
N ALA A 22 -1.87 6.57 3.92
CA ALA A 22 -2.56 6.59 2.64
C ALA A 22 -2.57 5.20 1.99
N SER A 23 -1.47 4.44 2.07
CA SER A 23 -1.41 3.08 1.55
C SER A 23 -2.33 2.12 2.32
N VAL A 24 -2.49 2.28 3.65
CA VAL A 24 -3.49 1.51 4.42
C VAL A 24 -4.90 1.77 3.89
N VAL A 25 -5.27 3.03 3.65
CA VAL A 25 -6.61 3.38 3.15
C VAL A 25 -6.86 2.76 1.77
N THR A 26 -5.90 2.87 0.85
CA THR A 26 -6.06 2.29 -0.50
C THR A 26 -6.04 0.77 -0.46
N PHE A 27 -5.25 0.16 0.45
CA PHE A 27 -5.24 -1.28 0.68
C PHE A 27 -6.61 -1.80 1.16
N VAL A 28 -7.27 -1.11 2.10
CA VAL A 28 -8.62 -1.46 2.54
C VAL A 28 -9.61 -1.41 1.36
N GLY A 29 -9.46 -0.43 0.47
CA GLY A 29 -10.24 -0.35 -0.77
C GLY A 29 -10.01 -1.55 -1.70
N LEU A 30 -8.75 -1.93 -1.93
CA LEU A 30 -8.36 -3.12 -2.70
C LEU A 30 -8.96 -4.39 -2.09
N LEU A 31 -8.81 -4.57 -0.78
CA LEU A 31 -9.31 -5.73 -0.06
C LEU A 31 -10.84 -5.82 -0.17
N ALA A 32 -11.54 -4.71 -0.02
CA ALA A 32 -13.00 -4.65 -0.19
C ALA A 32 -13.43 -5.00 -1.62
N LEU A 33 -12.70 -4.56 -2.66
CA LEU A 33 -12.99 -4.91 -4.04
C LEU A 33 -12.88 -6.43 -4.28
N VAL A 34 -11.83 -7.05 -3.74
CA VAL A 34 -11.57 -8.49 -3.89
C VAL A 34 -12.58 -9.31 -3.10
N LEU A 35 -12.75 -9.04 -1.80
CA LEU A 35 -13.60 -9.84 -0.92
C LEU A 35 -15.10 -9.74 -1.26
N ARG A 36 -15.58 -8.59 -1.74
CA ARG A 36 -16.99 -8.44 -2.17
C ARG A 36 -17.38 -9.34 -3.34
N ARG A 37 -16.39 -9.85 -4.08
CA ARG A 37 -16.57 -10.68 -5.28
C ARG A 37 -16.16 -12.12 -5.07
N PHE A 38 -15.75 -12.48 -3.84
CA PHE A 38 -15.34 -13.83 -3.50
C PHE A 38 -16.56 -14.70 -3.18
N SER A 39 -16.72 -15.79 -3.94
CA SER A 39 -17.72 -16.83 -3.69
C SER A 39 -17.09 -17.92 -2.83
N LEU A 40 -17.64 -18.17 -1.64
CA LEU A 40 -17.21 -19.27 -0.77
C LEU A 40 -17.58 -20.66 -1.33
N GLN A 41 -18.60 -20.74 -2.19
CA GLN A 41 -19.05 -22.00 -2.78
C GLN A 41 -18.09 -22.48 -3.87
N GLU A 42 -17.72 -21.58 -4.78
CA GLU A 42 -16.82 -21.87 -5.90
C GLU A 42 -15.36 -21.61 -5.53
N MET A 43 -15.11 -21.03 -4.34
CA MET A 43 -13.80 -20.59 -3.87
C MET A 43 -13.09 -19.68 -4.89
N ALA A 44 -13.85 -18.95 -5.70
CA ALA A 44 -13.37 -18.14 -6.81
C ALA A 44 -13.81 -16.68 -6.67
N ILE A 45 -13.06 -15.77 -7.31
CA ILE A 45 -13.37 -14.35 -7.36
C ILE A 45 -13.91 -14.04 -8.75
N PHE A 46 -15.21 -13.76 -8.85
CA PHE A 46 -15.85 -13.46 -10.12
C PHE A 46 -15.70 -12.00 -10.48
N TYR A 47 -15.05 -11.73 -11.61
CA TYR A 47 -14.80 -10.35 -12.06
C TYR A 47 -15.06 -10.16 -13.55
N GLY A 48 -15.51 -8.96 -13.91
CA GLY A 48 -15.53 -8.47 -15.29
C GLY A 48 -14.39 -7.47 -15.56
N GLN A 49 -14.28 -6.98 -16.80
CA GLN A 49 -13.18 -6.11 -17.24
C GLN A 49 -12.97 -4.87 -16.34
N ARG A 50 -14.06 -4.22 -15.91
CA ARG A 50 -13.98 -3.02 -15.04
C ARG A 50 -13.38 -3.33 -13.68
N THR A 51 -13.78 -4.45 -13.08
CA THR A 51 -13.28 -4.90 -11.78
C THR A 51 -11.82 -5.29 -11.88
N TYR A 52 -11.42 -5.98 -12.95
CA TYR A 52 -10.02 -6.32 -13.20
C TYR A 52 -9.13 -5.07 -13.24
N LEU A 53 -9.52 -4.06 -14.03
CA LEU A 53 -8.80 -2.79 -14.10
C LEU A 53 -8.79 -2.05 -12.76
N ALA A 54 -9.91 -2.04 -12.04
CA ALA A 54 -9.99 -1.42 -10.72
C ALA A 54 -9.04 -2.08 -9.71
N VAL A 55 -8.93 -3.42 -9.71
CA VAL A 55 -7.99 -4.16 -8.88
C VAL A 55 -6.55 -3.82 -9.27
N LEU A 56 -6.20 -3.81 -10.55
CA LEU A 56 -4.85 -3.44 -11.01
C LEU A 56 -4.45 -2.02 -10.58
N VAL A 57 -5.34 -1.04 -10.79
CA VAL A 57 -5.08 0.35 -10.41
C VAL A 57 -4.95 0.47 -8.89
N ALA A 58 -5.86 -0.16 -8.13
CA ALA A 58 -5.81 -0.13 -6.67
C ALA A 58 -4.54 -0.79 -6.12
N THR A 59 -4.12 -1.93 -6.69
CA THR A 59 -2.84 -2.60 -6.38
C THR A 59 -1.66 -1.69 -6.69
N ALA A 60 -1.61 -1.09 -7.88
CA ALA A 60 -0.50 -0.22 -8.28
C ALA A 60 -0.39 1.02 -7.39
N VAL A 61 -1.50 1.71 -7.11
CA VAL A 61 -1.53 2.89 -6.23
C VAL A 61 -1.10 2.52 -4.81
N THR A 62 -1.64 1.42 -4.27
CA THR A 62 -1.29 0.96 -2.92
C THR A 62 0.19 0.59 -2.82
N ALA A 63 0.70 -0.18 -3.79
CA ALA A 63 2.10 -0.57 -3.83
C ALA A 63 3.03 0.65 -3.96
N LEU A 64 2.69 1.63 -4.82
CA LEU A 64 3.48 2.85 -4.97
C LEU A 64 3.57 3.65 -3.67
N LEU A 65 2.43 3.88 -3.00
CA LEU A 65 2.39 4.59 -1.72
C LEU A 65 3.16 3.83 -0.63
N ALA A 66 3.02 2.51 -0.58
CA ALA A 66 3.75 1.67 0.36
C ALA A 66 5.26 1.69 0.10
N VAL A 67 5.72 1.64 -1.16
CA VAL A 67 7.15 1.76 -1.51
C VAL A 67 7.71 3.12 -1.12
N ILE A 68 6.97 4.21 -1.36
CA ILE A 68 7.38 5.56 -0.95
C ILE A 68 7.47 5.65 0.58
N GLY A 69 6.45 5.17 1.29
CA GLY A 69 6.43 5.14 2.76
C GLY A 69 7.60 4.34 3.34
N PHE A 70 7.84 3.15 2.79
CA PHE A 70 8.94 2.27 3.17
C PHE A 70 10.30 2.91 2.91
N GLY A 71 10.53 3.43 1.70
CA GLY A 71 11.79 4.01 1.26
C GLY A 71 12.18 5.25 2.07
N LEU A 72 11.23 6.15 2.32
CA LEU A 72 11.46 7.35 3.14
C LEU A 72 11.56 7.02 4.63
N GLY A 73 10.88 5.95 5.06
CA GLY A 73 10.98 5.43 6.42
C GLY A 73 12.39 4.93 6.69
N ILE A 74 12.87 3.97 5.89
CA ILE A 74 14.19 3.37 6.07
C ILE A 74 15.33 4.40 5.90
N SER A 75 15.18 5.39 5.01
CA SER A 75 16.20 6.42 4.81
C SER A 75 16.34 7.40 5.99
N SER A 76 15.28 7.55 6.80
CA SER A 76 15.25 8.46 7.94
C SER A 76 15.42 7.78 9.30
N VAL A 77 15.16 6.47 9.38
CA VAL A 77 15.41 5.65 10.58
C VAL A 77 16.92 5.62 10.91
N GLY A 78 17.25 5.68 12.20
CA GLY A 78 18.64 5.54 12.68
C GLY A 78 19.51 6.79 12.51
N GLN A 79 19.01 7.82 11.83
CA GLN A 79 19.70 9.09 11.69
C GLN A 79 19.70 9.88 13.01
N ARG A 80 20.89 10.15 13.57
CA ARG A 80 21.05 10.87 14.86
C ARG A 80 20.38 12.25 14.89
N ARG A 81 20.20 12.89 13.72
CA ARG A 81 19.59 14.22 13.56
C ARG A 81 18.07 14.18 13.31
N ASN A 82 17.46 13.00 13.34
CA ASN A 82 16.02 12.87 13.19
C ASN A 82 15.39 12.80 14.58
N GLU A 83 14.73 13.88 15.00
CA GLU A 83 14.00 13.91 16.28
C GLU A 83 12.69 13.08 16.23
N LYS A 84 12.27 12.67 15.03
CA LYS A 84 11.03 11.95 14.75
C LYS A 84 11.24 10.47 14.46
N GLN A 85 12.21 9.84 15.13
CA GLN A 85 12.53 8.41 14.95
C GLN A 85 11.29 7.50 15.09
N GLY A 86 10.41 7.77 16.05
CA GLY A 86 9.19 6.99 16.24
C GLY A 86 8.28 7.01 15.00
N LEU A 87 8.13 8.16 14.35
CA LEU A 87 7.35 8.29 13.11
C LEU A 87 8.03 7.59 11.93
N SER A 88 9.36 7.66 11.83
CA SER A 88 10.11 6.95 10.79
C SER A 88 9.95 5.43 10.91
N TRP A 89 10.05 4.88 12.12
CA TRP A 89 9.82 3.46 12.38
C TRP A 89 8.38 3.05 12.12
N ALA A 90 7.40 3.82 12.59
CA ALA A 90 6.00 3.55 12.35
C ALA A 90 5.67 3.58 10.85
N GLY A 91 6.11 4.61 10.12
CA GLY A 91 5.94 4.73 8.69
C GLY A 91 6.57 3.56 7.93
N PHE A 92 7.81 3.19 8.29
CA PHE A 92 8.51 2.05 7.71
C PHE A 92 7.74 0.72 7.89
N PHE A 93 7.39 0.36 9.12
CA PHE A 93 6.76 -0.94 9.40
C PHE A 93 5.34 -1.03 8.86
N VAL A 94 4.55 0.05 8.96
CA VAL A 94 3.20 0.09 8.39
C VAL A 94 3.27 -0.05 6.87
N ALA A 95 4.16 0.70 6.22
CA ALA A 95 4.32 0.60 4.77
C ALA A 95 4.83 -0.77 4.32
N ALA A 96 5.79 -1.37 5.05
CA ALA A 96 6.26 -2.73 4.78
C ALA A 96 5.13 -3.75 4.88
N ALA A 97 4.34 -3.70 5.95
CA ALA A 97 3.21 -4.60 6.15
C ALA A 97 2.18 -4.47 5.03
N VAL A 98 1.80 -3.23 4.68
CA VAL A 98 0.86 -2.97 3.58
C VAL A 98 1.41 -3.48 2.25
N LEU A 99 2.70 -3.29 1.97
CA LEU A 99 3.32 -3.77 0.73
C LEU A 99 3.21 -5.30 0.62
N VAL A 100 3.57 -6.02 1.68
CA VAL A 100 3.46 -7.49 1.74
C VAL A 100 2.00 -7.94 1.56
N LEU A 101 1.08 -7.35 2.32
CA LEU A 101 -0.34 -7.69 2.22
C LEU A 101 -0.92 -7.38 0.83
N THR A 102 -0.49 -6.29 0.19
CA THR A 102 -0.90 -5.94 -1.17
C THR A 102 -0.46 -7.00 -2.17
N ILE A 103 0.78 -7.49 -2.06
CA ILE A 103 1.29 -8.60 -2.89
C ILE A 103 0.47 -9.87 -2.65
N CYS A 104 0.19 -10.22 -1.39
CA CYS A 104 -0.62 -11.39 -1.05
C CYS A 104 -2.05 -11.30 -1.61
N VAL A 105 -2.73 -10.15 -1.45
CA VAL A 105 -4.09 -9.94 -1.95
C VAL A 105 -4.13 -9.96 -3.49
N PHE A 106 -3.15 -9.34 -4.13
CA PHE A 106 -3.05 -9.38 -5.59
C PHE A 106 -2.77 -10.79 -6.11
N ALA A 107 -1.85 -11.53 -5.47
CA ALA A 107 -1.58 -12.92 -5.81
C ALA A 107 -2.83 -13.79 -5.61
N PHE A 108 -3.57 -13.59 -4.51
CA PHE A 108 -4.84 -14.27 -4.28
C PHE A 108 -5.86 -13.98 -5.39
N PHE A 109 -6.01 -12.71 -5.78
CA PHE A 109 -6.87 -12.32 -6.90
C PHE A 109 -6.43 -12.95 -8.22
N PHE A 110 -5.13 -12.98 -8.51
CA PHE A 110 -4.60 -13.56 -9.74
C PHE A 110 -4.79 -15.08 -9.79
N LEU A 111 -4.61 -15.78 -8.67
CA LEU A 111 -4.70 -17.23 -8.59
C LEU A 111 -6.14 -17.76 -8.50
N ARG A 112 -7.06 -17.00 -7.90
CA ARG A 112 -8.46 -17.41 -7.68
C ARG A 112 -9.46 -16.64 -8.54
N GLY A 113 -8.97 -15.73 -9.35
CA GLY A 113 -9.80 -14.86 -10.16
C GLY A 113 -10.32 -15.57 -11.40
N GLU A 114 -11.64 -15.60 -11.57
CA GLU A 114 -12.30 -16.14 -12.74
C GLU A 114 -13.04 -15.02 -13.49
N SER A 115 -12.68 -14.84 -14.76
CA SER A 115 -13.32 -13.84 -15.61
C SER A 115 -14.70 -14.34 -16.05
N VAL A 116 -15.76 -13.69 -15.59
CA VAL A 116 -17.09 -13.88 -16.17
C VAL A 116 -17.11 -13.01 -17.42
N GLY A 117 -17.37 -13.61 -18.60
CA GLY A 117 -17.15 -13.04 -19.93
C GLY A 117 -17.64 -11.59 -20.15
N ARG A 118 -17.13 -10.97 -21.22
CA ARG A 118 -17.41 -9.57 -21.63
C ARG A 118 -18.90 -9.21 -21.62
#